data_AF-A0A0G2EAG0-F1
#
_entry.id   AF-A0A0G2EAG0-F1
#
_cell.length_a   1.000
_cell.length_b   1.000
_cell.length_c   1.000
_cell.angle_alpha   90.00
_cell.angle_beta   90.00
_cell.angle_gamma   90.00
#
_symmetry.space_group_name_H-M   'P 1'
#
loop_
_entity.id
_entity.type
_entity.pdbx_description
1 polymer ?
#
loop_
_entity_poly.entity_id
_entity_poly.type
_entity_poly.pdbx_seq_one_letter_code
_entity_poly.pdbx_strand_id
1 'polypeptide(L)'
;MAKTAYILPATDERLIISTGPRNSTAADAPSSLTLLANRTNKLLAKSNLLFYKKELVITGGWTFSTDTMETLQSMYSDLDLEDAVETEEDEPMRSGDLTRARSQSSAAQKATPEKHDIEWSLGVNLVKSILGKIEGLSSLVWETDLPFSKEIWTVIPDNIQRLSLNVFVPDPEDRHEHAPHPEYFTKDDLTYLKNFKNLTRLRVYNMPDSFQSVIWETVWNNPSLDTLELGMRYNPITRDVDNDNKRMPAMDGAWKYDPERIAANKYRGCEGSGYLHHTHGYGEYLDRVAISKARNRVMDSMGYSMDELKAMPLTTLRLDGFVVDDTSFANYFDRLHKIVFTHKCVDAGFVLPATLKNKTNIYTRAGDVGELIEGSEVETKVEMMG
;
A
#
# COMPACT_ATOMS: atom_id res chain seq x y z
N MET A 1 14.66 -52.58 10.00
CA MET A 1 13.64 -51.52 10.15
C MET A 1 13.96 -50.42 9.15
N ALA A 2 13.30 -50.44 7.98
CA ALA A 2 13.46 -49.40 6.98
C ALA A 2 12.53 -48.24 7.34
N LYS A 3 13.08 -47.04 7.57
CA LYS A 3 12.29 -45.80 7.71
C LYS A 3 11.70 -45.48 6.34
N THR A 4 10.39 -45.67 6.20
CA THR A 4 9.62 -45.15 5.07
C THR A 4 9.70 -43.63 5.11
N ALA A 5 10.50 -43.04 4.22
CA ALA A 5 10.47 -41.61 3.97
C ALA A 5 9.13 -41.27 3.32
N TYR A 6 8.25 -40.59 4.06
CA TYR A 6 7.07 -39.97 3.49
C TYR A 6 7.53 -38.83 2.59
N ILE A 7 7.59 -39.08 1.29
CA ILE A 7 7.69 -38.03 0.28
C ILE A 7 6.35 -37.28 0.35
N LEU A 8 6.33 -36.13 1.04
CA LEU A 8 5.19 -35.23 1.00
C LEU A 8 5.00 -34.80 -0.45
N PRO A 9 3.76 -34.86 -1.00
CA PRO A 9 3.50 -34.38 -2.36
C PRO A 9 3.89 -32.90 -2.43
N ALA A 10 4.38 -32.46 -3.60
CA ALA A 10 4.68 -31.06 -3.88
C ALA A 10 3.40 -30.22 -3.69
N THR A 11 3.18 -29.74 -2.47
CA THR A 11 2.06 -28.88 -2.14
C THR A 11 2.36 -27.50 -2.73
N ASP A 12 1.41 -26.98 -3.51
CA ASP A 12 1.42 -25.59 -3.95
C ASP A 12 1.77 -24.67 -2.77
N GLU A 13 2.87 -23.92 -2.86
CA GLU A 13 3.31 -23.03 -1.78
C GLU A 13 2.46 -21.76 -1.71
N ARG A 14 1.64 -21.51 -2.74
CA ARG A 14 0.73 -20.37 -2.82
C ARG A 14 -0.65 -20.75 -2.30
N LEU A 15 -1.28 -19.81 -1.61
CA LEU A 15 -2.67 -19.88 -1.18
C LEU A 15 -3.38 -18.62 -1.69
N ILE A 16 -4.43 -18.81 -2.47
CA ILE A 16 -5.26 -17.72 -2.98
C ILE A 16 -6.62 -17.79 -2.28
N ILE A 17 -7.02 -16.70 -1.66
CA ILE A 17 -8.32 -16.51 -1.04
C ILE A 17 -9.01 -15.38 -1.78
N SER A 18 -10.06 -15.72 -2.52
CA SER A 18 -10.91 -14.68 -3.10
C SER A 18 -11.99 -14.23 -2.10
N THR A 19 -12.21 -12.93 -1.98
CA THR A 19 -13.29 -12.34 -1.17
C THR A 19 -14.62 -12.34 -1.92
N GLY A 20 -14.56 -12.23 -3.25
CA GLY A 20 -15.75 -12.23 -4.11
C GLY A 20 -15.40 -11.84 -5.55
N PRO A 21 -16.36 -11.90 -6.48
CA PRO A 21 -16.20 -11.33 -7.82
C PRO A 21 -16.02 -9.80 -7.74
N ARG A 22 -15.09 -9.26 -8.53
CA ARG A 22 -15.02 -7.79 -8.77
C ARG A 22 -16.17 -7.40 -9.70
N ASN A 23 -16.91 -6.34 -9.38
CA ASN A 23 -18.02 -5.81 -10.21
C ASN A 23 -19.27 -6.70 -10.33
N SER A 24 -19.58 -7.53 -9.34
CA SER A 24 -20.84 -8.26 -9.34
C SER A 24 -22.02 -7.32 -9.09
N THR A 25 -22.81 -7.04 -10.12
CA THR A 25 -24.11 -6.37 -10.01
C THR A 25 -25.26 -7.34 -9.72
N ALA A 26 -24.96 -8.63 -9.49
CA ALA A 26 -26.00 -9.63 -9.29
C ALA A 26 -26.55 -9.51 -7.87
N ALA A 27 -27.82 -9.14 -7.76
CA ALA A 27 -28.58 -9.11 -6.51
C ALA A 27 -28.60 -10.47 -5.77
N ASP A 28 -28.24 -11.55 -6.46
CA ASP A 28 -28.20 -12.93 -5.94
C ASP A 28 -26.78 -13.43 -5.62
N ALA A 29 -25.74 -12.59 -5.72
CA ALA A 29 -24.39 -13.01 -5.37
C ALA A 29 -24.27 -13.22 -3.84
N PRO A 30 -23.70 -14.35 -3.38
CA PRO A 30 -23.47 -14.55 -1.95
C PRO A 30 -22.53 -13.48 -1.41
N SER A 31 -22.82 -12.99 -0.19
CA SER A 31 -22.00 -11.96 0.44
C SER A 31 -20.54 -12.39 0.54
N SER A 32 -19.63 -11.42 0.41
CA SER A 32 -18.19 -11.69 0.48
C SER A 32 -17.79 -12.24 1.84
N LEU A 33 -18.46 -11.78 2.91
CA LEU A 33 -18.25 -12.29 4.25
C LEU A 33 -18.63 -13.77 4.37
N THR A 34 -19.80 -14.19 3.86
CA THR A 34 -20.22 -15.61 3.89
C THR A 34 -19.29 -16.49 3.06
N LEU A 35 -18.84 -16.03 1.89
CA LEU A 35 -17.87 -16.74 1.06
C LEU A 35 -16.54 -16.93 1.79
N LEU A 36 -16.04 -15.85 2.40
CA LEU A 36 -14.78 -15.85 3.13
C LEU A 36 -14.87 -16.76 4.36
N ALA A 37 -15.92 -16.64 5.18
CA ALA A 37 -16.13 -17.48 6.36
C ALA A 37 -16.16 -18.98 6.02
N ASN A 38 -16.89 -19.36 4.97
CA ASN A 38 -16.95 -20.74 4.51
C ASN A 38 -15.58 -21.27 4.06
N ARG A 39 -14.76 -20.42 3.43
CA ARG A 39 -13.39 -20.78 3.02
C ARG A 39 -12.46 -20.89 4.22
N THR A 40 -12.51 -19.92 5.12
CA THR A 40 -11.75 -19.92 6.37
C THR A 40 -12.02 -21.18 7.18
N ASN A 41 -13.29 -21.53 7.42
CA ASN A 41 -13.66 -22.75 8.15
C ASN A 41 -13.10 -24.03 7.50
N LYS A 42 -13.16 -24.13 6.16
CA LYS A 42 -12.59 -25.27 5.42
C LYS A 42 -11.07 -25.35 5.54
N LEU A 43 -10.38 -24.20 5.53
CA LEU A 43 -8.92 -24.11 5.65
C LEU A 43 -8.47 -24.42 7.07
N LEU A 44 -9.14 -23.87 8.08
CA LEU A 44 -8.83 -24.09 9.50
C LEU A 44 -9.10 -25.54 9.93
N ALA A 45 -10.12 -26.20 9.36
CA ALA A 45 -10.34 -27.64 9.55
C ALA A 45 -9.20 -28.52 9.03
N LYS A 46 -8.31 -27.97 8.18
CA LYS A 46 -7.12 -28.62 7.64
C LYS A 46 -5.88 -27.76 7.87
N SER A 47 -5.75 -27.22 9.09
CA SER A 47 -4.69 -26.25 9.47
C SER A 47 -3.27 -26.75 9.18
N ASN A 48 -3.03 -28.07 9.24
CA ASN A 48 -1.75 -28.68 8.87
C ASN A 48 -1.34 -28.42 7.41
N LEU A 49 -2.28 -28.11 6.51
CA LEU A 49 -1.99 -27.74 5.13
C LEU A 49 -1.57 -26.27 4.97
N LEU A 50 -1.89 -25.41 5.96
CA LEU A 50 -1.51 -23.99 5.96
C LEU A 50 -0.04 -23.79 6.35
N PHE A 51 0.49 -24.68 7.19
CA PHE A 51 1.86 -24.63 7.71
C PHE A 51 2.92 -24.51 6.61
N TYR A 52 2.71 -25.17 5.46
CA TYR A 52 3.67 -25.21 4.35
C TYR A 52 3.49 -24.08 3.33
N LYS A 53 2.49 -23.22 3.51
CA LYS A 53 2.26 -22.09 2.59
C LYS A 53 3.32 -21.02 2.83
N LYS A 54 3.82 -20.43 1.74
CA LYS A 54 4.81 -19.34 1.76
C LYS A 54 4.28 -18.05 1.16
N GLU A 55 3.22 -18.13 0.36
CA GLU A 55 2.59 -16.98 -0.25
C GLU A 55 1.09 -17.01 0.00
N LEU A 56 0.56 -15.90 0.53
CA LEU A 56 -0.87 -15.66 0.67
C LEU A 56 -1.29 -14.51 -0.24
N VAL A 57 -2.32 -14.76 -1.04
CA VAL A 57 -2.94 -13.76 -1.91
C VAL A 57 -4.40 -13.64 -1.54
N ILE A 58 -4.79 -12.47 -1.03
CA ILE A 58 -6.19 -12.09 -0.80
C ILE A 58 -6.63 -11.26 -2.00
N THR A 59 -7.66 -11.68 -2.71
CA THR A 59 -8.06 -11.03 -3.97
C THR A 59 -9.56 -10.92 -4.16
N GLY A 60 -10.03 -10.02 -5.03
CA GLY A 60 -11.42 -9.97 -5.47
C GLY A 60 -12.20 -8.77 -4.92
N GLY A 61 -13.48 -8.71 -5.28
CA GLY A 61 -14.38 -7.64 -4.84
C GLY A 61 -14.91 -7.86 -3.43
N TRP A 62 -15.50 -6.83 -2.84
CA TRP A 62 -16.25 -6.90 -1.59
C TRP A 62 -17.71 -6.54 -1.84
N THR A 63 -18.59 -7.51 -1.62
CA THR A 63 -20.05 -7.37 -1.71
C THR A 63 -20.60 -7.56 -0.31
N PHE A 64 -21.23 -6.52 0.22
CA PHE A 64 -21.80 -6.51 1.56
C PHE A 64 -22.97 -7.49 1.69
N SER A 65 -23.18 -7.99 2.92
CA SER A 65 -24.31 -8.86 3.20
C SER A 65 -25.63 -8.08 3.26
N THR A 66 -26.70 -8.70 2.78
CA THR A 66 -28.08 -8.22 3.00
C THR A 66 -28.60 -8.56 4.40
N ASP A 67 -27.88 -9.39 5.17
CA ASP A 67 -28.29 -9.84 6.51
C ASP A 67 -28.37 -8.66 7.52
N THR A 68 -29.16 -8.84 8.57
CA THR A 68 -29.26 -7.85 9.66
C THR A 68 -28.01 -7.86 10.52
N MET A 69 -27.74 -6.74 11.21
CA MET A 69 -26.64 -6.64 12.17
C MET A 69 -26.66 -7.73 13.25
N GLU A 70 -27.83 -8.01 13.81
CA GLU A 70 -28.02 -9.07 14.81
C GLU A 70 -27.65 -10.45 14.26
N THR A 71 -27.93 -10.69 12.97
CA THR A 71 -27.61 -11.95 12.30
C THR A 71 -26.11 -12.08 12.08
N LEU A 72 -25.45 -11.02 11.62
CA LEU A 72 -23.99 -11.01 11.47
C LEU A 72 -23.30 -11.20 12.83
N GLN A 73 -23.71 -10.47 13.86
CA GLN A 73 -23.15 -10.62 15.20
C GLN A 73 -23.39 -12.02 15.77
N SER A 74 -24.58 -12.60 15.60
CA SER A 74 -24.87 -13.97 16.05
C SER A 74 -24.15 -15.05 15.25
N MET A 75 -23.89 -14.83 13.96
CA MET A 75 -23.18 -15.80 13.12
C MET A 75 -21.67 -15.85 13.43
N TYR A 76 -21.15 -14.76 13.97
CA TYR A 76 -19.72 -14.58 14.21
C TYR A 76 -19.37 -14.32 15.68
N SER A 77 -20.33 -14.47 16.60
CA SER A 77 -20.13 -14.33 18.05
C SER A 77 -19.13 -15.32 18.62
N ASP A 78 -18.88 -16.44 17.91
CA ASP A 78 -17.89 -17.46 18.29
C ASP A 78 -16.48 -17.14 17.76
N LEU A 79 -16.33 -16.18 16.85
CA LEU A 79 -15.03 -15.57 16.59
C LEU A 79 -14.80 -14.57 17.72
N ASP A 80 -13.67 -14.65 18.43
CA ASP A 80 -13.28 -13.72 19.50
C ASP A 80 -13.34 -12.27 18.96
N LEU A 81 -14.51 -11.63 19.08
CA LEU A 81 -14.78 -10.27 18.65
C LEU A 81 -14.48 -9.25 19.76
N GLU A 82 -13.98 -9.72 20.91
CA GLU A 82 -13.61 -8.84 22.03
C GLU A 82 -12.53 -7.81 21.63
N ASP A 83 -11.72 -8.10 20.59
CA ASP A 83 -10.72 -7.14 20.06
C ASP A 83 -11.27 -6.20 18.96
N ALA A 84 -12.45 -6.46 18.38
CA ALA A 84 -12.96 -5.73 17.21
C ALA A 84 -13.64 -4.40 17.55
N VAL A 85 -13.94 -4.18 18.83
CA VAL A 85 -14.44 -2.91 19.36
C VAL A 85 -13.44 -2.50 20.42
N GLU A 86 -12.63 -1.46 20.15
CA GLU A 86 -11.86 -0.79 21.19
C GLU A 86 -12.87 -0.23 22.23
N THR A 87 -13.27 -1.04 23.20
CA THR A 87 -13.82 -0.53 24.44
C THR A 87 -12.62 -0.05 25.23
N GLU A 88 -12.20 1.20 24.98
CA GLU A 88 -11.37 1.90 25.96
C GLU A 88 -12.08 1.76 27.31
N GLU A 89 -11.46 1.01 28.22
CA GLU A 89 -11.91 0.91 29.60
C GLU A 89 -12.02 2.35 30.15
N ASP A 90 -13.20 2.71 30.65
CA ASP A 90 -13.46 4.00 31.28
C ASP A 90 -12.40 4.24 32.37
N GLU A 91 -11.42 5.12 32.09
CA GLU A 91 -10.62 5.68 33.16
C GLU A 91 -11.59 6.38 34.13
N PRO A 92 -11.57 6.05 35.43
CA PRO A 92 -12.47 6.66 36.38
C PRO A 92 -12.22 8.18 36.43
N MET A 93 -13.17 8.93 35.88
CA MET A 93 -13.22 10.40 35.94
C MET A 93 -12.86 10.87 37.35
N ARG A 94 -11.71 11.54 37.48
CA ARG A 94 -11.35 12.26 38.70
C ARG A 94 -12.43 13.30 38.98
N SER A 95 -13.06 13.14 40.15
CA SER A 95 -14.09 14.00 40.74
C SER A 95 -13.61 15.43 40.97
N GLY A 96 -13.51 16.22 39.90
CA GLY A 96 -13.17 17.63 40.05
C GLY A 96 -13.09 18.37 38.72
N ASP A 97 -14.18 18.42 37.96
CA ASP A 97 -14.41 19.49 36.96
C ASP A 97 -15.85 19.43 36.41
N LEU A 98 -16.83 19.78 37.26
CA LEU A 98 -18.26 19.74 36.92
C LEU A 98 -18.78 20.98 36.17
N THR A 99 -17.93 21.92 35.78
CA THR A 99 -18.36 23.18 35.14
C THR A 99 -17.97 23.35 33.67
N ARG A 100 -17.27 22.38 33.06
CA ARG A 100 -16.97 22.39 31.61
C ARG A 100 -17.81 21.41 30.77
N ALA A 101 -18.66 20.60 31.43
CA ALA A 101 -19.37 19.48 30.81
C ALA A 101 -20.65 19.83 30.02
N ARG A 102 -21.07 21.10 29.94
CA ARG A 102 -22.32 21.47 29.23
C ARG A 102 -22.16 21.96 27.79
N SER A 103 -20.93 22.07 27.28
CA SER A 103 -20.68 22.47 25.88
C SER A 103 -20.05 21.37 25.02
N GLN A 104 -19.88 20.15 25.55
CA GLN A 104 -19.33 19.00 24.82
C GLN A 104 -20.31 17.82 24.68
N SER A 105 -21.52 17.93 25.23
CA SER A 105 -22.55 16.89 25.17
C SER A 105 -23.14 16.63 23.79
N SER A 106 -22.69 17.35 22.74
CA SER A 106 -23.03 17.08 21.34
C SER A 106 -21.91 16.37 20.58
N ALA A 107 -20.68 16.27 21.14
CA ALA A 107 -19.51 15.69 20.48
C ALA A 107 -19.20 14.25 20.91
N ALA A 108 -19.92 13.72 21.91
CA ALA A 108 -19.69 12.40 22.48
C ALA A 108 -20.92 11.47 22.35
N GLN A 109 -21.76 11.67 21.33
CA GLN A 109 -22.48 10.52 20.78
C GLN A 109 -21.44 9.69 20.03
N LYS A 110 -20.75 8.80 20.75
CA LYS A 110 -19.91 7.74 20.15
C LYS A 110 -20.79 7.08 19.09
N ALA A 111 -20.49 7.34 17.83
CA ALA A 111 -21.27 6.84 16.71
C ALA A 111 -21.26 5.31 16.82
N THR A 112 -22.46 4.71 16.84
CA THR A 112 -22.56 3.26 16.69
C THR A 112 -21.84 2.89 15.39
N PRO A 113 -20.91 1.92 15.39
CA PRO A 113 -20.18 1.54 14.18
C PRO A 113 -21.18 1.23 13.07
N GLU A 114 -20.93 1.76 11.87
CA GLU A 114 -21.80 1.47 10.75
C GLU A 114 -21.73 -0.03 10.43
N LYS A 115 -22.82 -0.59 9.90
CA LYS A 115 -22.90 -2.02 9.54
C LYS A 115 -21.69 -2.47 8.71
N HIS A 116 -21.24 -1.62 7.79
CA HIS A 116 -20.10 -1.87 6.92
C HIS A 116 -18.78 -2.02 7.69
N ASP A 117 -18.56 -1.22 8.73
CA ASP A 117 -17.34 -1.28 9.55
C ASP A 117 -17.24 -2.61 10.28
N ILE A 118 -18.37 -3.11 10.79
CA ILE A 118 -18.43 -4.41 11.47
C ILE A 118 -18.20 -5.54 10.47
N GLU A 119 -18.82 -5.47 9.29
CA GLU A 119 -18.63 -6.51 8.26
C GLU A 119 -17.18 -6.59 7.78
N TRP A 120 -16.53 -5.44 7.58
CA TRP A 120 -15.11 -5.38 7.25
C TRP A 120 -14.23 -5.93 8.37
N SER A 121 -14.46 -5.53 9.62
CA SER A 121 -13.71 -6.06 10.78
C SER A 121 -13.83 -7.57 10.88
N LEU A 122 -15.02 -8.12 10.67
CA LEU A 122 -15.25 -9.57 10.60
C LEU A 122 -14.44 -10.22 9.47
N GLY A 123 -14.45 -9.62 8.27
CA GLY A 123 -13.66 -10.08 7.14
C GLY A 123 -12.15 -10.09 7.44
N VAL A 124 -11.64 -9.01 8.03
CA VAL A 124 -10.24 -8.87 8.46
C VAL A 124 -9.88 -9.96 9.48
N ASN A 125 -10.72 -10.19 10.48
CA ASN A 125 -10.49 -11.20 11.52
C ASN A 125 -10.45 -12.63 10.97
N LEU A 126 -11.29 -12.94 9.96
CA LEU A 126 -11.23 -14.21 9.25
C LEU A 126 -9.89 -14.40 8.52
N VAL A 127 -9.36 -13.35 7.87
CA VAL A 127 -8.05 -13.42 7.20
C VAL A 127 -6.91 -13.50 8.22
N LYS A 128 -6.97 -12.70 9.29
CA LYS A 128 -6.03 -12.71 10.42
C LYS A 128 -5.90 -14.12 11.03
N SER A 129 -7.03 -14.81 11.20
CA SER A 129 -7.08 -16.18 11.69
C SER A 129 -6.35 -17.19 10.79
N ILE A 130 -6.37 -16.98 9.47
CA ILE A 130 -5.63 -17.82 8.52
C ILE A 130 -4.14 -17.48 8.56
N LEU A 131 -3.81 -16.18 8.51
CA LEU A 131 -2.43 -15.69 8.57
C LEU A 131 -1.69 -16.23 9.80
N GLY A 132 -2.33 -16.20 10.97
CA GLY A 132 -1.78 -16.72 12.22
C GLY A 132 -1.50 -18.24 12.22
N LYS A 133 -1.86 -18.98 11.17
CA LYS A 133 -1.54 -20.41 10.99
C LYS A 133 -0.44 -20.69 9.96
N ILE A 134 0.10 -19.65 9.30
CA ILE A 134 1.14 -19.79 8.28
C ILE A 134 2.50 -19.39 8.88
N GLU A 135 3.27 -20.36 9.39
CA GLU A 135 4.57 -20.08 10.03
C GLU A 135 5.67 -19.64 9.04
N GLY A 136 5.58 -20.07 7.77
CA GLY A 136 6.59 -19.82 6.75
C GLY A 136 6.28 -18.68 5.77
N LEU A 137 5.38 -17.76 6.12
CA LEU A 137 4.90 -16.73 5.21
C LEU A 137 6.04 -15.80 4.78
N SER A 138 6.34 -15.78 3.49
CA SER A 138 7.38 -14.93 2.88
C SER A 138 6.80 -13.85 1.96
N SER A 139 5.52 -13.99 1.57
CA SER A 139 4.84 -13.09 0.65
C SER A 139 3.38 -12.92 1.02
N LEU A 140 2.95 -11.67 1.17
CA LEU A 140 1.56 -11.30 1.34
C LEU A 140 1.14 -10.33 0.23
N VAL A 141 0.06 -10.66 -0.45
CA VAL A 141 -0.56 -9.85 -1.50
C VAL A 141 -2.00 -9.56 -1.10
N TRP A 142 -2.29 -8.30 -0.86
CA TRP A 142 -3.62 -7.78 -0.52
C TRP A 142 -4.17 -7.01 -1.72
N GLU A 143 -4.90 -7.71 -2.59
CA GLU A 143 -5.48 -7.19 -3.83
C GLU A 143 -6.99 -7.42 -3.84
N THR A 144 -7.64 -6.98 -2.77
CA THR A 144 -9.08 -7.09 -2.56
C THR A 144 -9.68 -5.70 -2.28
N ASP A 145 -10.99 -5.58 -2.41
CA ASP A 145 -11.75 -4.40 -1.98
C ASP A 145 -12.09 -4.47 -0.46
N LEU A 146 -11.78 -5.57 0.24
CA LEU A 146 -11.73 -5.56 1.71
C LEU A 146 -10.62 -4.60 2.16
N PRO A 147 -10.89 -3.56 2.96
CA PRO A 147 -9.87 -2.64 3.42
C PRO A 147 -8.75 -3.35 4.18
N PHE A 148 -7.50 -2.96 3.92
CA PHE A 148 -6.38 -3.41 4.74
C PHE A 148 -6.47 -2.73 6.11
N SER A 149 -6.44 -3.52 7.19
CA SER A 149 -6.54 -3.02 8.58
C SER A 149 -5.20 -3.12 9.30
N LYS A 150 -4.94 -2.16 10.21
CA LYS A 150 -3.75 -2.14 11.10
C LYS A 150 -3.57 -3.43 11.89
N GLU A 151 -4.65 -4.14 12.20
CA GLU A 151 -4.59 -5.39 12.96
C GLU A 151 -3.84 -6.51 12.24
N ILE A 152 -3.84 -6.49 10.90
CA ILE A 152 -3.13 -7.48 10.09
C ILE A 152 -1.61 -7.42 10.33
N TRP A 153 -1.06 -6.27 10.74
CA TRP A 153 0.37 -6.15 11.06
C TRP A 153 0.82 -7.09 12.17
N THR A 154 -0.05 -7.41 13.12
CA THR A 154 0.26 -8.27 14.28
C THR A 154 0.52 -9.73 13.91
N VAL A 155 0.09 -10.15 12.72
CA VAL A 155 0.19 -11.54 12.24
C VAL A 155 1.08 -11.68 11.00
N ILE A 156 1.63 -10.59 10.48
CA ILE A 156 2.66 -10.63 9.42
C ILE A 156 4.01 -10.91 10.09
N PRO A 157 4.75 -11.94 9.67
CA PRO A 157 6.02 -12.26 10.31
C PRO A 157 7.12 -11.25 9.92
N ASP A 158 8.06 -11.00 10.84
CA ASP A 158 9.16 -10.03 10.67
C ASP A 158 10.12 -10.36 9.52
N ASN A 159 10.16 -11.63 9.09
CA ASN A 159 10.98 -12.12 7.99
C ASN A 159 10.26 -12.07 6.62
N ILE A 160 9.09 -11.43 6.54
CA ILE A 160 8.37 -11.23 5.28
C ILE A 160 9.28 -10.56 4.25
N GLN A 161 9.26 -11.07 3.01
CA GLN A 161 10.12 -10.61 1.92
C GLN A 161 9.36 -9.80 0.88
N ARG A 162 8.08 -10.12 0.67
CA ARG A 162 7.25 -9.48 -0.35
C ARG A 162 5.94 -8.99 0.27
N LEU A 163 5.69 -7.69 0.15
CA LEU A 163 4.42 -7.07 0.53
C LEU A 163 3.83 -6.34 -0.68
N SER A 164 2.58 -6.62 -0.99
CA SER A 164 1.79 -5.88 -1.98
C SER A 164 0.47 -5.47 -1.36
N LEU A 165 0.26 -4.17 -1.16
CA LEU A 165 -0.82 -3.62 -0.36
C LEU A 165 -1.70 -2.69 -1.20
N ASN A 166 -2.95 -3.09 -1.39
CA ASN A 166 -4.03 -2.19 -1.78
C ASN A 166 -4.47 -1.41 -0.53
N VAL A 167 -4.20 -0.11 -0.47
CA VAL A 167 -4.65 0.74 0.66
C VAL A 167 -5.94 1.50 0.32
N PHE A 168 -6.67 1.02 -0.71
CA PHE A 168 -7.99 1.52 -1.05
C PHE A 168 -9.01 1.22 0.05
N VAL A 169 -9.84 2.22 0.36
CA VAL A 169 -11.06 2.06 1.17
C VAL A 169 -12.24 2.31 0.24
N PRO A 170 -13.14 1.31 0.04
CA PRO A 170 -14.34 1.49 -0.75
C PRO A 170 -15.27 2.53 -0.15
N ASP A 171 -15.97 3.26 -1.01
CA ASP A 171 -17.16 3.99 -0.63
C ASP A 171 -18.32 2.99 -0.49
N PRO A 172 -18.96 2.84 0.69
CA PRO A 172 -20.16 2.06 0.83
C PRO A 172 -21.29 2.72 0.04
N GLU A 173 -22.09 1.90 -0.66
CA GLU A 173 -23.16 2.37 -1.54
C GLU A 173 -24.18 3.27 -0.84
N ASP A 174 -24.42 3.05 0.46
CA ASP A 174 -25.38 3.79 1.28
C ASP A 174 -24.77 4.97 2.07
N ARG A 175 -23.50 5.32 1.83
CA ARG A 175 -22.89 6.41 2.58
C ARG A 175 -23.56 7.75 2.23
N HIS A 176 -23.94 8.51 3.25
CA HIS A 176 -24.39 9.88 3.07
C HIS A 176 -23.33 10.72 2.34
N GLU A 177 -23.72 11.51 1.34
CA GLU A 177 -22.86 12.31 0.44
C GLU A 177 -21.88 13.26 1.17
N HIS A 178 -22.09 13.53 2.45
CA HIS A 178 -21.26 14.40 3.29
C HIS A 178 -20.70 13.71 4.53
N ALA A 179 -20.91 12.40 4.70
CA ALA A 179 -20.26 11.69 5.80
C ALA A 179 -18.75 11.62 5.51
N PRO A 180 -17.90 11.94 6.50
CA PRO A 180 -16.46 11.77 6.34
C PRO A 180 -16.17 10.31 5.97
N HIS A 181 -15.20 10.10 5.08
CA HIS A 181 -14.67 8.77 4.82
C HIS A 181 -14.16 8.20 6.15
N PRO A 182 -14.51 6.96 6.54
CA PRO A 182 -13.90 6.26 7.64
C PRO A 182 -12.38 6.34 7.48
N GLU A 183 -11.70 6.75 8.54
CA GLU A 183 -10.24 6.72 8.62
C GLU A 183 -9.78 5.26 8.82
N TYR A 184 -10.12 4.37 7.87
CA TYR A 184 -9.86 2.94 7.97
C TYR A 184 -8.37 2.61 7.78
N PHE A 185 -7.63 3.50 7.11
CA PHE A 185 -6.20 3.38 6.93
C PHE A 185 -5.55 4.75 6.81
N THR A 186 -4.70 5.09 7.78
CA THR A 186 -3.98 6.35 7.87
C THR A 186 -2.49 6.16 7.61
N LYS A 187 -1.78 7.28 7.54
CA LYS A 187 -0.31 7.26 7.48
C LYS A 187 0.32 6.59 8.70
N ASP A 188 -0.30 6.72 9.87
CA ASP A 188 0.20 6.13 11.12
C ASP A 188 0.07 4.61 11.08
N ASP A 189 -0.99 4.08 10.47
CA ASP A 189 -1.16 2.63 10.27
C ASP A 189 -0.09 2.03 9.35
N LEU A 190 0.50 2.80 8.44
CA LEU A 190 1.58 2.32 7.59
C LEU A 190 2.94 2.30 8.32
N THR A 191 3.08 2.96 9.48
CA THR A 191 4.37 3.10 10.17
C THR A 191 5.00 1.77 10.57
N TYR A 192 4.19 0.71 10.72
CA TYR A 192 4.64 -0.67 10.95
C TYR A 192 5.60 -1.18 9.86
N LEU A 193 5.51 -0.68 8.62
CA LEU A 193 6.42 -1.07 7.55
C LEU A 193 7.90 -0.85 7.92
N LYS A 194 8.19 0.15 8.75
CA LYS A 194 9.56 0.51 9.15
C LYS A 194 10.23 -0.56 10.02
N ASN A 195 9.45 -1.46 10.61
CA ASN A 195 9.94 -2.52 11.48
C ASN A 195 10.54 -3.69 10.68
N PHE A 196 10.10 -3.90 9.44
CA PHE A 196 10.63 -4.96 8.60
C PHE A 196 12.06 -4.66 8.17
N LYS A 197 12.90 -5.70 8.13
CA LYS A 197 14.32 -5.64 7.74
C LYS A 197 14.71 -6.60 6.61
N ASN A 198 13.77 -7.43 6.14
CA ASN A 198 13.99 -8.49 5.16
C ASN A 198 13.20 -8.31 3.86
N LEU A 199 12.55 -7.16 3.67
CA LEU A 199 11.80 -6.89 2.44
C LEU A 199 12.75 -6.85 1.24
N THR A 200 12.38 -7.60 0.21
CA THR A 200 12.99 -7.56 -1.12
C THR A 200 12.11 -6.80 -2.11
N ARG A 201 10.77 -6.87 -1.91
CA ARG A 201 9.80 -6.13 -2.74
C ARG A 201 8.70 -5.51 -1.90
N LEU A 202 8.40 -4.26 -2.21
CA LEU A 202 7.29 -3.52 -1.62
C LEU A 202 6.44 -2.89 -2.73
N ARG A 203 5.14 -3.19 -2.73
CA ARG A 203 4.14 -2.52 -3.56
C ARG A 203 3.08 -1.90 -2.66
N VAL A 204 2.82 -0.61 -2.80
CA VAL A 204 1.75 0.12 -2.10
C VAL A 204 1.01 0.95 -3.14
N TYR A 205 -0.28 0.71 -3.31
CA TYR A 205 -1.05 1.34 -4.38
C TYR A 205 -2.47 1.71 -3.95
N ASN A 206 -3.13 2.54 -4.77
CA ASN A 206 -4.34 3.27 -4.42
C ASN A 206 -4.15 4.16 -3.19
N MET A 207 -2.96 4.74 -3.04
CA MET A 207 -2.63 5.65 -1.94
C MET A 207 -3.48 6.93 -2.06
N PRO A 208 -4.34 7.27 -1.08
CA PRO A 208 -5.13 8.50 -1.10
C PRO A 208 -4.32 9.74 -0.69
N ASP A 209 -3.23 9.53 0.05
CA ASP A 209 -2.33 10.55 0.59
C ASP A 209 -0.87 10.12 0.33
N SER A 210 0.08 11.05 0.50
CA SER A 210 1.52 10.78 0.46
C SER A 210 1.96 9.95 1.67
N PHE A 211 2.45 8.75 1.38
CA PHE A 211 3.09 7.88 2.36
C PHE A 211 4.62 7.86 2.27
N GLN A 212 5.21 8.75 1.46
CA GLN A 212 6.64 8.76 1.16
C GLN A 212 7.54 8.77 2.40
N SER A 213 7.19 9.52 3.45
CA SER A 213 8.04 9.59 4.64
C SER A 213 8.22 8.23 5.35
N VAL A 214 7.20 7.37 5.28
CA VAL A 214 7.21 6.02 5.86
C VAL A 214 7.84 5.03 4.88
N ILE A 215 7.46 5.12 3.61
CA ILE A 215 7.95 4.24 2.55
C ILE A 215 9.47 4.38 2.38
N TRP A 216 9.99 5.60 2.27
CA TRP A 216 11.43 5.80 2.09
C TRP A 216 12.23 5.34 3.31
N GLU A 217 11.70 5.51 4.52
CA GLU A 217 12.34 5.01 5.74
C GLU A 217 12.37 3.48 5.75
N THR A 218 11.30 2.85 5.28
CA THR A 218 11.24 1.40 5.05
C THR A 218 12.28 0.94 4.03
N VAL A 219 12.44 1.66 2.91
CA VAL A 219 13.45 1.33 1.89
C VAL A 219 14.87 1.39 2.47
N TRP A 220 15.21 2.44 3.22
CA TRP A 220 16.52 2.56 3.87
C TRP A 220 16.75 1.48 4.96
N ASN A 221 15.69 1.05 5.63
CA ASN A 221 15.73 -0.01 6.63
C ASN A 221 15.90 -1.43 6.06
N ASN A 222 15.76 -1.61 4.74
CA ASN A 222 15.79 -2.91 4.08
C ASN A 222 16.88 -2.94 2.99
N PRO A 223 18.13 -3.31 3.33
CA PRO A 223 19.25 -3.33 2.37
C PRO A 223 19.06 -4.27 1.17
N SER A 224 18.14 -5.24 1.28
CA SER A 224 17.82 -6.20 0.21
C SER A 224 16.60 -5.78 -0.62
N LEU A 225 15.98 -4.63 -0.34
CA LEU A 225 14.80 -4.15 -1.06
C LEU A 225 15.21 -3.67 -2.45
N ASP A 226 14.95 -4.50 -3.45
CA ASP A 226 15.39 -4.27 -4.83
C ASP A 226 14.30 -3.64 -5.71
N THR A 227 13.02 -3.84 -5.36
CA THR A 227 11.87 -3.42 -6.16
C THR A 227 10.87 -2.65 -5.30
N LEU A 228 10.57 -1.41 -5.72
CA LEU A 228 9.54 -0.57 -5.13
C LEU A 228 8.50 -0.19 -6.19
N GLU A 229 7.22 -0.39 -5.86
CA GLU A 229 6.09 -0.04 -6.74
C GLU A 229 5.08 0.82 -5.98
N LEU A 230 4.89 2.06 -6.43
CA LEU A 230 4.03 3.03 -5.77
C LEU A 230 2.94 3.50 -6.72
N GLY A 231 1.70 3.53 -6.24
CA GLY A 231 0.58 4.04 -7.02
C GLY A 231 -0.39 4.91 -6.23
N MET A 232 -0.62 6.11 -6.72
CA MET A 232 -1.62 7.02 -6.18
C MET A 232 -3.02 6.63 -6.65
N ARG A 233 -4.02 6.85 -5.79
CA ARG A 233 -5.44 6.75 -6.18
C ARG A 233 -5.82 7.87 -7.15
N TYR A 234 -5.26 9.06 -6.96
CA TYR A 234 -5.59 10.27 -7.71
C TYR A 234 -4.43 10.73 -8.59
N ASN A 235 -4.77 11.22 -9.78
CA ASN A 235 -3.79 11.77 -10.70
C ASN A 235 -3.32 13.16 -10.21
N PRO A 236 -2.04 13.52 -10.41
CA PRO A 236 -1.57 14.85 -10.11
C PRO A 236 -2.17 15.88 -11.08
N ILE A 237 -2.42 17.09 -10.56
CA ILE A 237 -2.91 18.24 -11.32
C ILE A 237 -1.77 19.26 -11.37
N THR A 238 -1.15 19.45 -12.53
CA THR A 238 -0.09 20.44 -12.72
C THR A 238 -0.66 21.78 -13.20
N ARG A 239 -0.23 22.85 -12.53
CA ARG A 239 -0.47 24.25 -12.94
C ARG A 239 0.69 24.83 -13.72
N ASP A 240 1.88 24.25 -13.54
CA ASP A 240 3.10 24.82 -14.07
C ASP A 240 3.24 24.56 -15.57
N VAL A 241 3.67 25.60 -16.25
CA VAL A 241 4.32 25.50 -17.53
C VAL A 241 5.82 25.33 -17.28
N ASP A 242 6.52 24.52 -18.07
CA ASP A 242 7.97 24.40 -18.04
C ASP A 242 8.64 25.76 -18.33
N ASN A 243 9.98 25.80 -18.27
CA ASN A 243 10.75 27.02 -18.49
C ASN A 243 10.52 27.66 -19.89
N ASP A 244 9.83 26.96 -20.81
CA ASP A 244 9.47 27.40 -22.16
C ASP A 244 7.96 27.67 -22.32
N ASN A 245 7.23 27.82 -21.23
CA ASN A 245 5.78 28.07 -21.21
C ASN A 245 4.94 26.90 -21.78
N LYS A 246 5.46 25.66 -21.77
CA LYS A 246 4.75 24.45 -22.22
C LYS A 246 4.25 23.63 -21.04
N ARG A 247 3.11 22.98 -21.19
CA ARG A 247 2.58 22.10 -20.13
C ARG A 247 3.51 20.91 -19.90
N MET A 248 3.72 20.56 -18.62
CA MET A 248 4.40 19.30 -18.25
C MET A 248 3.67 18.10 -18.88
N PRO A 249 4.34 17.28 -19.71
CA PRO A 249 3.66 16.20 -20.42
C PRO A 249 3.41 14.99 -19.51
N ALA A 250 2.36 14.24 -19.81
CA ALA A 250 2.17 12.91 -19.22
C ALA A 250 3.26 11.95 -19.72
N MET A 251 3.67 11.00 -18.88
CA MET A 251 4.64 9.95 -19.19
C MET A 251 3.93 8.70 -19.74
N ASP A 252 3.08 8.89 -20.74
CA ASP A 252 2.31 7.82 -21.38
C ASP A 252 3.07 7.16 -22.55
N GLY A 253 2.39 6.33 -23.34
CA GLY A 253 3.00 5.64 -24.49
C GLY A 253 3.53 6.57 -25.59
N ALA A 254 3.13 7.85 -25.62
CA ALA A 254 3.62 8.84 -26.57
C ALA A 254 4.79 9.68 -26.02
N TRP A 255 5.09 9.55 -24.72
CA TRP A 255 6.19 10.26 -24.08
C TRP A 255 7.54 9.77 -24.60
N LYS A 256 8.45 10.72 -24.87
CA LYS A 256 9.81 10.47 -25.32
C LYS A 256 10.79 11.01 -24.31
N TYR A 257 11.81 10.23 -24.00
CA TYR A 257 12.86 10.66 -23.09
C TYR A 257 13.94 11.42 -23.86
N ASP A 258 14.29 12.63 -23.39
CA ASP A 258 15.41 13.41 -23.93
C ASP A 258 16.68 13.14 -23.09
N PRO A 259 17.66 12.37 -23.62
CA PRO A 259 18.89 12.07 -22.89
C PRO A 259 19.87 13.26 -22.82
N GLU A 260 19.67 14.30 -23.63
CA GLU A 260 20.52 15.50 -23.69
C GLU A 260 19.91 16.68 -22.92
N ARG A 261 18.69 16.53 -22.39
CA ARG A 261 18.06 17.50 -21.50
C ARG A 261 18.98 17.84 -20.32
N ILE A 262 19.17 19.14 -20.09
CA ILE A 262 19.95 19.63 -18.95
C ILE A 262 19.10 19.59 -17.69
N ALA A 263 19.63 18.97 -16.63
CA ALA A 263 19.02 18.90 -15.32
C ALA A 263 18.76 20.32 -14.77
N ALA A 264 17.50 20.60 -14.41
CA ALA A 264 17.10 21.91 -13.91
C ALA A 264 17.44 22.11 -12.42
N ASN A 265 17.58 21.01 -11.66
CA ASN A 265 17.79 20.99 -10.21
C ASN A 265 16.78 21.89 -9.45
N LYS A 266 15.56 21.98 -9.96
CA LYS A 266 14.51 22.85 -9.43
C LYS A 266 13.62 22.01 -8.52
N TYR A 267 13.73 22.24 -7.21
CA TYR A 267 12.85 21.58 -6.26
C TYR A 267 11.41 22.12 -6.37
N ARG A 268 10.45 21.22 -6.58
CA ARG A 268 9.03 21.55 -6.78
C ARG A 268 8.13 21.04 -5.65
N GLY A 269 8.69 20.33 -4.67
CA GLY A 269 7.95 19.74 -3.56
C GLY A 269 7.65 20.72 -2.42
N CYS A 270 6.92 20.25 -1.42
CA CYS A 270 6.55 21.01 -0.23
C CYS A 270 7.28 20.45 1.01
N GLU A 271 8.50 20.94 1.26
CA GLU A 271 9.28 20.64 2.48
C GLU A 271 9.45 19.14 2.83
N GLY A 272 9.46 18.21 1.87
CA GLY A 272 9.59 16.79 2.15
C GLY A 272 8.29 16.10 2.54
N SER A 273 7.13 16.72 2.30
CA SER A 273 5.82 16.10 2.54
C SER A 273 5.48 15.03 1.49
N GLY A 274 6.20 15.00 0.36
CA GLY A 274 5.84 14.17 -0.80
C GLY A 274 4.85 14.83 -1.75
N TYR A 275 4.31 15.99 -1.39
CA TYR A 275 3.40 16.74 -2.24
C TYR A 275 4.11 17.74 -3.14
N LEU A 276 3.55 17.91 -4.34
CA LEU A 276 3.87 19.04 -5.21
C LEU A 276 3.47 20.34 -4.51
N HIS A 277 4.36 21.34 -4.52
CA HIS A 277 4.06 22.65 -3.97
C HIS A 277 2.88 23.29 -4.73
N HIS A 278 1.98 23.97 -4.02
CA HIS A 278 0.72 24.47 -4.57
C HIS A 278 0.90 25.43 -5.76
N THR A 279 2.04 26.12 -5.84
CA THR A 279 2.40 26.99 -6.97
C THR A 279 2.62 26.22 -8.27
N HIS A 280 3.02 24.95 -8.20
CA HIS A 280 3.25 24.09 -9.35
C HIS A 280 2.07 23.16 -9.65
N GLY A 281 1.19 22.92 -8.67
CA GLY A 281 0.04 22.05 -8.85
C GLY A 281 -0.47 21.45 -7.55
N TYR A 282 -1.01 20.24 -7.63
CA TYR A 282 -1.48 19.43 -6.52
C TYR A 282 -1.28 17.95 -6.85
N GLY A 283 -1.01 17.12 -5.85
CA GLY A 283 -0.78 15.69 -6.01
C GLY A 283 0.63 15.26 -5.65
N GLU A 284 0.91 13.98 -5.89
CA GLU A 284 2.14 13.33 -5.46
C GLU A 284 3.34 13.77 -6.31
N TYR A 285 4.43 14.10 -5.63
CA TYR A 285 5.69 14.52 -6.23
C TYR A 285 6.81 13.63 -5.68
N LEU A 286 7.65 13.05 -6.55
CA LEU A 286 8.77 12.24 -6.10
C LEU A 286 9.81 13.11 -5.37
N ASP A 287 9.72 13.15 -4.05
CA ASP A 287 10.29 14.24 -3.26
C ASP A 287 11.67 13.90 -2.70
N ARG A 288 12.70 14.56 -3.23
CA ARG A 288 14.08 14.39 -2.77
C ARG A 288 14.27 14.70 -1.28
N VAL A 289 13.50 15.65 -0.72
CA VAL A 289 13.60 16.05 0.68
C VAL A 289 12.95 14.99 1.55
N ALA A 290 11.87 14.35 1.10
CA ALA A 290 11.26 13.22 1.78
C ALA A 290 12.25 12.04 1.87
N ILE A 291 12.91 11.70 0.75
CA ILE A 291 13.96 10.67 0.69
C ILE A 291 15.12 11.01 1.64
N SER A 292 15.59 12.26 1.61
CA SER A 292 16.69 12.72 2.48
C SER A 292 16.35 12.62 3.96
N LYS A 293 15.17 13.08 4.35
CA LYS A 293 14.72 13.07 5.76
C LYS A 293 14.59 11.64 6.26
N ALA A 294 14.07 10.74 5.43
CA ALA A 294 13.98 9.33 5.74
C ALA A 294 15.36 8.70 5.97
N ARG A 295 16.34 8.97 5.08
CA ARG A 295 17.72 8.49 5.26
C ARG A 295 18.30 8.93 6.59
N ASN A 296 18.19 10.23 6.91
CA ASN A 296 18.73 10.78 8.15
C ASN A 296 18.08 10.15 9.38
N ARG A 297 16.75 9.91 9.36
CA ARG A 297 16.07 9.19 10.45
C ARG A 297 16.59 7.76 10.65
N VAL A 298 16.85 7.03 9.57
CA VAL A 298 17.43 5.68 9.67
C VAL A 298 18.87 5.74 10.20
N MET A 299 19.67 6.71 9.74
CA MET A 299 21.02 6.91 10.28
C MET A 299 20.97 7.16 11.80
N ASP A 300 20.11 8.09 12.24
CA ASP A 300 20.00 8.46 13.65
C ASP A 300 19.50 7.29 14.51
N SER A 301 18.55 6.49 14.01
CA SER A 301 17.95 5.38 14.76
C SER A 301 18.78 4.11 14.77
N MET A 302 19.52 3.81 13.69
CA MET A 302 20.33 2.58 13.57
C MET A 302 21.82 2.81 13.86
N GLY A 303 22.26 4.06 14.01
CA GLY A 303 23.66 4.41 14.21
C GLY A 303 24.51 4.22 12.95
N TYR A 304 23.89 4.19 11.77
CA TYR A 304 24.60 4.04 10.50
C TYR A 304 25.33 5.31 10.11
N SER A 305 26.54 5.13 9.57
CA SER A 305 27.32 6.19 8.95
C SER A 305 26.72 6.61 7.60
N MET A 306 27.12 7.80 7.14
CA MET A 306 26.78 8.27 5.79
C MET A 306 27.24 7.31 4.68
N ASP A 307 28.35 6.60 4.90
CA ASP A 307 28.89 5.67 3.91
C ASP A 307 28.05 4.38 3.82
N GLU A 308 27.48 3.92 4.93
CA GLU A 308 26.60 2.74 4.97
C GLU A 308 25.26 2.98 4.27
N LEU A 309 24.72 4.20 4.37
CA LEU A 309 23.46 4.60 3.70
C LEU A 309 23.69 5.49 2.47
N LYS A 310 24.87 5.39 1.86
CA LYS A 310 25.23 6.18 0.69
C LYS A 310 24.41 5.83 -0.55
N ALA A 311 24.09 4.54 -0.69
CA ALA A 311 23.47 3.96 -1.87
C ALA A 311 22.08 3.40 -1.54
N MET A 312 21.05 3.82 -2.25
CA MET A 312 19.71 3.26 -2.07
C MET A 312 19.68 1.83 -2.65
N PRO A 313 19.06 0.85 -1.98
CA PRO A 313 19.10 -0.56 -2.40
C PRO A 313 18.30 -0.86 -3.68
N LEU A 314 17.51 0.11 -4.18
CA LEU A 314 16.61 -0.07 -5.29
C LEU A 314 17.32 -0.28 -6.64
N THR A 315 16.90 -1.33 -7.33
CA THR A 315 17.27 -1.60 -8.73
C THR A 315 16.09 -1.41 -9.69
N THR A 316 14.86 -1.51 -9.18
CA THR A 316 13.61 -1.31 -9.93
C THR A 316 12.69 -0.36 -9.19
N LEU A 317 12.24 0.70 -9.88
CA LEU A 317 11.25 1.64 -9.38
C LEU A 317 10.05 1.69 -10.36
N ARG A 318 8.84 1.48 -9.86
CA ARG A 318 7.60 1.70 -10.61
C ARG A 318 6.78 2.77 -9.94
N LEU A 319 6.37 3.78 -10.70
CA LEU A 319 5.60 4.91 -10.21
C LEU A 319 4.32 5.06 -11.02
N ASP A 320 3.25 5.36 -10.30
CA ASP A 320 1.93 5.60 -10.85
C ASP A 320 1.26 6.80 -10.18
N GLY A 321 0.97 7.84 -10.96
CA GLY A 321 0.39 9.09 -10.46
C GLY A 321 1.39 10.04 -9.79
N PHE A 322 2.67 9.99 -10.16
CA PHE A 322 3.72 10.87 -9.61
C PHE A 322 4.12 11.98 -10.58
N VAL A 323 4.39 13.17 -10.05
CA VAL A 323 5.16 14.22 -10.73
C VAL A 323 6.64 13.98 -10.50
N VAL A 324 7.43 13.93 -11.58
CA VAL A 324 8.81 13.45 -11.54
C VAL A 324 9.77 14.45 -12.19
N ASP A 325 10.84 14.80 -11.48
CA ASP A 325 11.94 15.63 -11.99
C ASP A 325 13.31 14.95 -11.78
N ASP A 326 14.39 15.67 -12.07
CA ASP A 326 15.77 15.20 -11.98
C ASP A 326 16.31 15.04 -10.55
N THR A 327 15.71 15.75 -9.57
CA THR A 327 16.37 16.03 -8.28
C THR A 327 16.50 14.82 -7.37
N SER A 328 15.52 13.91 -7.39
CA SER A 328 15.52 12.68 -6.60
C SER A 328 16.57 11.68 -7.10
N PHE A 329 16.67 11.53 -8.42
CA PHE A 329 17.60 10.59 -9.07
C PHE A 329 19.06 11.00 -8.90
N ALA A 330 19.36 12.30 -8.98
CA ALA A 330 20.72 12.79 -8.88
C ALA A 330 21.41 12.48 -7.52
N ASN A 331 20.63 12.35 -6.43
CA ASN A 331 21.17 12.34 -5.07
C ASN A 331 21.13 10.96 -4.39
N TYR A 332 20.17 10.10 -4.74
CA TYR A 332 19.90 8.89 -3.95
C TYR A 332 19.87 7.60 -4.75
N PHE A 333 19.68 7.66 -6.06
CA PHE A 333 19.61 6.48 -6.90
C PHE A 333 20.94 6.26 -7.63
N ASP A 334 21.64 5.17 -7.30
CA ASP A 334 22.93 4.82 -7.89
C ASP A 334 22.95 3.41 -8.51
N ARG A 335 22.02 2.54 -8.10
CA ARG A 335 21.88 1.15 -8.56
C ARG A 335 20.65 0.88 -9.42
N LEU A 336 19.93 1.92 -9.79
CA LEU A 336 18.67 1.81 -10.51
C LEU A 336 18.90 1.30 -11.94
N HIS A 337 18.38 0.12 -12.25
CA HIS A 337 18.48 -0.52 -13.57
C HIS A 337 17.19 -0.39 -14.38
N LYS A 338 16.07 -0.16 -13.71
CA LYS A 338 14.75 -0.11 -14.34
C LYS A 338 13.86 0.93 -13.69
N ILE A 339 13.23 1.77 -14.52
CA ILE A 339 12.17 2.69 -14.12
C ILE A 339 10.96 2.43 -14.98
N VAL A 340 9.79 2.36 -14.37
CA VAL A 340 8.51 2.26 -15.07
C VAL A 340 7.61 3.41 -14.63
N PHE A 341 7.12 4.18 -15.59
CA PHE A 341 6.10 5.20 -15.37
C PHE A 341 4.78 4.73 -15.96
N THR A 342 3.67 4.88 -15.23
CA THR A 342 2.34 4.70 -15.84
C THR A 342 1.90 5.97 -16.56
N HIS A 343 0.82 5.86 -17.33
CA HIS A 343 0.19 7.00 -18.01
C HIS A 343 -0.23 8.16 -17.08
N LYS A 344 -0.34 7.93 -15.76
CA LYS A 344 -0.71 8.95 -14.76
C LYS A 344 0.48 9.78 -14.28
N CYS A 345 1.71 9.35 -14.56
CA CYS A 345 2.91 10.11 -14.22
C CYS A 345 3.08 11.35 -15.08
N VAL A 346 3.73 12.38 -14.54
CA VAL A 346 3.95 13.67 -15.21
C VAL A 346 5.43 14.03 -15.18
N ASP A 347 5.98 14.38 -16.35
CA ASP A 347 7.36 14.82 -16.52
C ASP A 347 7.50 16.32 -16.19
N ALA A 348 8.11 16.62 -15.05
CA ALA A 348 8.41 17.97 -14.58
C ALA A 348 9.87 18.40 -14.84
N GLY A 349 10.58 17.68 -15.71
CA GLY A 349 12.01 17.86 -15.99
C GLY A 349 12.84 16.63 -15.67
N PHE A 350 12.27 15.42 -15.78
CA PHE A 350 12.97 14.18 -15.52
C PHE A 350 14.22 14.05 -16.40
N VAL A 351 15.36 13.80 -15.75
CA VAL A 351 16.66 13.53 -16.36
C VAL A 351 17.40 12.54 -15.47
N LEU A 352 18.01 11.51 -16.07
CA LEU A 352 18.91 10.62 -15.36
C LEU A 352 20.28 11.28 -15.16
N PRO A 353 20.89 11.21 -13.96
CA PRO A 353 22.26 11.65 -13.77
C PRO A 353 23.23 10.80 -14.62
N ALA A 354 24.41 11.35 -14.90
CA ALA A 354 25.44 10.68 -15.71
C ALA A 354 25.83 9.29 -15.17
N THR A 355 25.73 9.06 -13.86
CA THR A 355 26.00 7.77 -13.22
C THR A 355 25.02 6.67 -13.62
N LEU A 356 23.78 7.04 -13.94
CA LEU A 356 22.67 6.17 -14.36
C LEU A 356 22.44 6.19 -15.89
N LYS A 357 22.88 7.25 -16.58
CA LYS A 357 22.80 7.34 -18.06
C LYS A 357 23.41 6.07 -18.68
N ASN A 358 22.67 5.46 -19.61
CA ASN A 358 22.99 4.17 -20.28
C ASN A 358 22.97 2.89 -19.40
N LYS A 359 22.75 3.00 -18.08
CA LYS A 359 22.64 1.83 -17.17
C LYS A 359 21.20 1.53 -16.76
N THR A 360 20.34 2.54 -16.82
CA THR A 360 18.93 2.45 -16.46
C THR A 360 18.07 2.36 -17.72
N ASN A 361 17.20 1.37 -17.79
CA ASN A 361 16.17 1.27 -18.81
C ASN A 361 14.88 1.94 -18.31
N ILE A 362 14.30 2.81 -19.14
CA ILE A 362 13.05 3.51 -18.85
C ILE A 362 11.93 2.86 -19.66
N TYR A 363 10.81 2.58 -19.00
CA TYR A 363 9.62 1.99 -19.59
C TYR A 363 8.38 2.83 -19.26
N THR A 364 7.39 2.77 -20.14
CA THR A 364 6.03 3.24 -19.87
C THR A 364 5.05 2.07 -19.80
N ARG A 365 3.95 2.28 -19.08
CA ARG A 365 2.86 1.31 -18.95
C ARG A 365 1.51 2.00 -19.13
N ALA A 366 0.62 1.36 -19.88
CA ALA A 366 -0.74 1.84 -20.08
C ALA A 366 -1.60 1.62 -18.82
N GLY A 367 -1.58 0.43 -18.23
CA GLY A 367 -2.30 0.14 -16.99
C GLY A 367 -1.69 0.76 -15.73
N ASP A 368 -2.52 0.85 -14.68
CA ASP A 368 -2.14 1.34 -13.36
C ASP A 368 -1.27 0.34 -12.60
N VAL A 369 -0.49 0.80 -11.61
CA VAL A 369 0.23 -0.11 -10.72
C VAL A 369 -0.73 -1.04 -10.00
N GLY A 370 -2.00 -0.66 -9.77
CA GLY A 370 -3.02 -1.47 -9.11
C GLY A 370 -3.72 -2.55 -9.95
N GLU A 371 -3.64 -2.49 -11.28
CA GLU A 371 -4.30 -3.48 -12.13
C GLU A 371 -3.60 -4.84 -12.04
N LEU A 372 -4.35 -5.85 -11.59
CA LEU A 372 -4.01 -7.27 -11.62
C LEU A 372 -3.72 -7.69 -13.07
N ILE A 373 -2.45 -7.85 -13.42
CA ILE A 373 -2.09 -8.32 -14.76
C ILE A 373 -2.06 -9.85 -14.76
N GLU A 374 -3.13 -10.48 -15.25
CA GLU A 374 -3.04 -11.82 -15.81
C GLU A 374 -2.39 -11.74 -17.20
N GLY A 375 -1.08 -12.00 -17.26
CA GLY A 375 -0.30 -11.99 -18.49
C GLY A 375 0.77 -10.90 -18.55
N SER A 376 1.36 -10.72 -19.72
CA SER A 376 2.37 -9.70 -19.99
C SER A 376 1.71 -8.48 -20.63
N GLU A 377 1.16 -7.56 -19.84
CA GLU A 377 1.06 -6.21 -20.37
C GLU A 377 2.49 -5.67 -20.52
N VAL A 378 2.82 -5.28 -21.74
CA VAL A 378 4.19 -5.05 -22.18
C VAL A 378 4.60 -3.66 -21.73
N GLU A 379 5.36 -3.59 -20.63
CA GLU A 379 6.19 -2.42 -20.33
C GLU A 379 6.92 -2.03 -21.62
N THR A 380 6.57 -0.87 -22.16
CA THR A 380 7.07 -0.42 -23.46
C THR A 380 8.34 0.37 -23.21
N LYS A 381 9.46 -0.09 -23.76
CA LYS A 381 10.72 0.63 -23.63
C LYS A 381 10.57 2.00 -24.28
N VAL A 382 10.92 3.06 -23.55
CA VAL A 382 10.74 4.44 -24.01
C VAL A 382 11.67 4.74 -25.19
N GLU A 383 11.12 5.42 -26.19
CA GLU A 383 11.87 5.97 -27.30
C GLU A 383 12.70 7.18 -26.84
N MET A 384 13.95 7.25 -27.29
CA MET A 384 14.81 8.42 -27.09
C MET A 384 14.44 9.51 -28.09
N MET A 385 14.43 10.77 -27.67
CA MET A 385 14.50 11.90 -28.60
C MET A 385 15.86 11.87 -29.31
N GLY A 386 15.84 12.02 -30.63
CA GLY A 386 17.02 12.00 -31.50
C GLY A 386 17.52 13.38 -31.86
#